data_AF-A0A363TXV9-F1
#
_entry.id   AF-A0A363TXV9-F1
#
_cell.length_a   1.000
_cell.length_b   1.000
_cell.length_c   1.000
_cell.angle_alpha   90.00
_cell.angle_beta   90.00
_cell.angle_gamma   90.00
#
_symmetry.space_group_name_H-M   'P 1'
#
loop_
_entity.id
_entity.type
_entity.pdbx_description
1 polymer ?
#
loop_
_entity_poly.entity_id
_entity_poly.type
_entity_poly.pdbx_seq_one_letter_code
_entity_poly.pdbx_strand_id
1 'polypeptide(L)' 'MPTAGDCYRFCLSSPHIDVALTGPRNAGELRENLTALEKGPLSPEEDLFLREFGRAVHG' A
#
# COMPACT_ATOMS: atom_id res chain seq x y z
N MET A 1 -10.23 2.93 -6.52
CA MET A 1 -8.86 3.47 -6.66
C MET A 1 -8.15 3.21 -5.35
N PRO A 2 -6.95 2.62 -5.34
CA PRO A 2 -6.21 2.33 -4.12
C PRO A 2 -5.73 3.62 -3.43
N THR A 3 -5.63 3.59 -2.10
CA THR A 3 -5.05 4.67 -1.29
C THR A 3 -3.52 4.56 -1.22
N ALA A 4 -2.85 5.60 -0.73
CA ALA A 4 -1.41 5.53 -0.47
C ALA A 4 -1.07 4.43 0.55
N GLY A 5 -1.91 4.26 1.59
CA GLY A 5 -1.79 3.19 2.57
C GLY A 5 -1.85 1.79 1.95
N ASP A 6 -2.74 1.57 0.98
CA ASP A 6 -2.84 0.29 0.26
C ASP A 6 -1.56 -0.01 -0.53
N CYS A 7 -0.96 1.01 -1.15
CA CYS A 7 0.33 0.87 -1.84
C CYS A 7 1.47 0.53 -0.88
N TYR A 8 1.51 1.12 0.33
CA TYR A 8 2.52 0.75 1.33
C TYR A 8 2.33 -0.68 1.85
N ARG A 9 1.07 -1.09 2.13
CA ARG A 9 0.75 -2.47 2.49
C ARG A 9 1.15 -3.45 1.39
N PHE A 10 0.90 -3.12 0.12
CA PHE A 10 1.32 -3.93 -1.02
C PHE A 10 2.82 -4.19 -1.03
N CYS A 11 3.64 -3.14 -0.88
CA CYS A 11 5.10 -3.29 -0.81
C CYS A 11 5.51 -4.17 0.38
N LEU A 12 4.96 -3.91 1.56
CA LEU A 12 5.34 -4.58 2.82
C LEU A 12 4.74 -5.99 2.98
N SER A 13 3.79 -6.38 2.14
CA SER A 13 3.30 -7.75 2.02
C SER A 13 4.32 -8.70 1.38
N SER A 14 5.33 -8.18 0.70
CA SER A 14 6.41 -8.98 0.12
C SER A 14 7.43 -9.38 1.18
N PRO A 15 7.81 -10.67 1.30
CA PRO A 15 8.87 -11.10 2.21
C PRO A 15 10.26 -10.59 1.82
N HIS A 16 10.39 -9.90 0.68
CA HIS A 16 11.64 -9.32 0.19
C HIS A 16 11.79 -7.82 0.47
N ILE A 17 10.80 -7.19 1.10
CA ILE A 17 10.79 -5.75 1.37
C ILE A 17 10.72 -5.53 2.88
N ASP A 18 11.81 -5.06 3.46
CA ASP A 18 11.89 -4.76 4.90
C ASP A 18 11.40 -3.35 5.23
N VAL A 19 11.51 -2.39 4.29
CA VAL A 19 11.22 -0.97 4.53
C VAL A 19 10.57 -0.33 3.30
N ALA A 20 9.54 0.48 3.52
CA ALA A 20 8.95 1.37 2.51
C ALA A 20 8.99 2.83 3.01
N LEU A 21 9.58 3.73 2.22
CA LEU A 21 9.64 5.15 2.56
C LEU A 21 8.33 5.84 2.15
N THR A 22 7.74 6.58 3.09
CA THR A 22 6.54 7.36 2.83
C THR A 22 6.87 8.82 2.47
N GLY A 23 6.08 9.40 1.57
CA GLY A 23 6.24 10.80 1.12
C GLY A 23 5.01 11.67 1.39
N PRO A 24 4.52 11.77 2.65
CA PRO A 24 3.34 12.55 2.98
C PRO A 24 3.64 14.04 2.91
N ARG A 25 2.67 14.84 2.45
CA ARG A 25 2.75 16.32 2.46
C ARG A 25 2.65 16.89 3.86
N ASN A 26 1.93 16.23 4.75
CA ASN A 26 1.62 16.72 6.09
C ASN A 26 1.46 15.56 7.10
N ALA A 27 1.40 15.91 8.38
CA ALA A 27 1.26 14.93 9.45
C ALA A 27 -0.08 14.18 9.46
N GLY A 28 -1.12 14.70 8.82
CA GLY A 28 -2.40 14.00 8.64
C GLY A 28 -2.24 12.79 7.71
N GLU A 29 -1.69 13.03 6.52
CA GLU A 29 -1.41 11.97 5.54
C GLU A 29 -0.47 10.90 6.10
N LEU A 30 0.54 11.30 6.89
CA LEU A 30 1.41 10.35 7.57
C LEU A 30 0.61 9.44 8.52
N ARG A 31 -0.31 10.00 9.31
CA ARG A 31 -1.14 9.21 10.24
C ARG A 31 -2.06 8.27 9.48
N GLU A 32 -2.67 8.72 8.39
CA GLU A 32 -3.51 7.86 7.54
C GLU A 32 -2.72 6.66 6.98
N ASN A 33 -1.50 6.89 6.52
CA ASN A 33 -0.61 5.82 6.05
C ASN A 33 -0.30 4.82 7.17
N LEU A 34 0.01 5.31 8.38
CA LEU A 34 0.29 4.46 9.54
C LEU A 34 -0.94 3.66 9.99
N THR A 35 -2.11 4.29 10.04
CA THR A 35 -3.38 3.60 10.36
C THR A 35 -3.71 2.51 9.34
N ALA A 36 -3.38 2.70 8.06
CA ALA A 36 -3.54 1.65 7.07
C ALA A 36 -2.67 0.41 7.39
N LEU A 37 -1.44 0.61 7.87
CA LEU A 37 -0.53 -0.49 8.22
C LEU A 37 -1.03 -1.34 9.40
N GLU A 38 -1.88 -0.80 10.27
CA GLU A 38 -2.48 -1.56 11.38
C GLU A 38 -3.36 -2.73 10.88
N LYS A 39 -3.81 -2.71 9.62
CA LYS A 39 -4.53 -3.81 8.98
C LYS A 39 -3.64 -5.02 8.65
N GLY A 40 -2.32 -4.87 8.77
CA GLY A 40 -1.35 -5.92 8.44
C GLY A 40 -1.20 -6.16 6.93
N PRO A 41 -0.59 -7.30 6.53
CA PRO A 41 -0.45 -7.67 5.13
C PRO A 41 -1.78 -7.69 4.38
N LEU A 42 -1.74 -7.46 3.07
CA LEU A 42 -2.88 -7.64 2.18
C LEU A 42 -3.44 -9.06 2.24
N SER A 43 -4.77 -9.18 2.16
CA SER A 43 -5.41 -10.45 1.83
C SER A 43 -5.11 -10.87 0.38
N PRO A 44 -5.29 -12.14 0.01
CA PRO A 44 -5.14 -12.58 -1.38
C PRO A 44 -6.00 -11.80 -2.36
N GLU A 45 -7.22 -11.42 -1.96
CA GLU A 45 -8.16 -10.64 -2.77
C GLU A 45 -7.67 -9.20 -2.97
N GLU A 46 -7.16 -8.56 -1.90
CA GLU A 46 -6.58 -7.21 -1.97
C GLU A 46 -5.34 -7.18 -2.87
N ASP A 47 -4.45 -8.18 -2.77
CA ASP A 47 -3.25 -8.31 -3.61
C ASP A 47 -3.60 -8.50 -5.09
N LEU A 48 -4.54 -9.38 -5.40
CA LEU A 48 -5.05 -9.58 -6.77
C LEU A 48 -5.61 -8.28 -7.35
N PHE A 49 -6.46 -7.58 -6.59
CA PHE A 49 -7.04 -6.30 -7.02
C PHE A 49 -5.95 -5.26 -7.33
N LEU A 50 -4.96 -5.10 -6.45
CA LEU A 50 -3.89 -4.11 -6.63
C LEU A 50 -2.99 -4.43 -7.83
N ARG A 51 -2.72 -5.72 -8.08
CA ARG A 51 -1.96 -6.15 -9.27
C ARG A 51 -2.70 -5.86 -10.57
N GLU A 52 -3.99 -6.18 -10.63
CA GLU A 52 -4.82 -5.91 -11.81
C GLU A 52 -5.01 -4.40 -12.02
N PHE A 53 -5.20 -3.63 -10.95
CA PHE A 53 -5.23 -2.18 -11.02
C PHE A 53 -3.92 -1.61 -11.59
N GLY A 54 -2.78 -2.07 -11.09
CA GLY A 54 -1.45 -1.69 -11.59
C GLY A 54 -1.28 -1.97 -13.08
N ARG A 55 -1.70 -3.15 -13.56
CA ARG A 55 -1.69 -3.50 -14.99
C ARG A 55 -2.58 -2.58 -15.83
N ALA A 56 -3.74 -2.19 -15.29
CA ALA A 56 -4.69 -1.34 -16.02
C ALA A 56 -4.24 0.12 -16.15
N VAL A 57 -3.46 0.64 -15.20
CA VAL A 57 -2.97 2.03 -15.22
C VAL A 57 -1.60 2.19 -15.87
N HIS A 58 -0.83 1.11 -15.99
CA HIS A 58 0.41 1.07 -16.76
C HIS A 58 0.11 0.68 -18.21
N GLY A 59 -0.24 1.67 -19.04
CA GLY A 59 -0.22 1.63 -20.50
C GLY A 59 0.85 2.56 -21.04
#